data_AF-A0A3D6CVT7-F1
#
_entry.id   AF-A0A3D6CVT7-F1
#
_cell.length_a   1.000
_cell.length_b   1.000
_cell.length_c   1.000
_cell.angle_alpha   90.00
_cell.angle_beta   90.00
_cell.angle_gamma   90.00
#
_symmetry.space_group_name_H-M   'P 1'
#
loop_
_entity.id
_entity.type
_entity.pdbx_description
1 polymer ?
#
loop_
_entity_poly.entity_id
_entity_poly.type
_entity_poly.pdbx_seq_one_letter_code
_entity_poly.pdbx_strand_id
1 'polypeptide(L)'
;MMLQALRGDDPQAAAVVAVITALDADVLVLTGLDYDLRGDTLAALADRLAASGAPYPHRLPLRPNTGVATGLDLDGNGRLGEPRDAMAYGRFAGEGGMAVLSRLPIDVAALRDFTGFVWADLPRNLRPPDTPAGQLLSTAGLYEVPIRLPDGRSLRLLPYYATPPVFDGPEDRNGRRNHDETAFWLRLLAGELPIPPPDPPFVLLGQPNLDPMDGEGLTDAIHALLAHPALQDPAPRGTNSRSDTGQQGDPALDTALYATLGGLRVEQILPSVDLDVLASGVLWPPDTDPLAAVLAAASRHRPLWVDLRF
;
A
#
# COMPACT_ATOMS: atom_id res chain seq x y z
N MET A 1 -1.72 0.15 21.21
CA MET A 1 -1.80 1.12 20.07
C MET A 1 -0.40 1.37 19.55
N MET A 2 -0.24 1.50 18.24
CA MET A 2 1.08 1.61 17.58
C MET A 2 1.97 2.73 18.12
N LEU A 3 1.40 3.92 18.40
CA LEU A 3 2.14 5.03 19.00
C LEU A 3 2.84 4.65 20.32
N GLN A 4 2.18 3.84 21.15
CA GLN A 4 2.76 3.41 22.42
C GLN A 4 3.92 2.43 22.21
N ALA A 5 3.78 1.52 21.23
CA ALA A 5 4.87 0.61 20.85
C ALA A 5 6.09 1.40 20.33
N LEU A 6 5.87 2.39 19.46
CA LEU A 6 6.93 3.27 18.94
C LEU A 6 7.57 4.16 20.02
N ARG A 7 6.89 4.45 21.14
CA ARG A 7 7.46 5.23 22.24
C ARG A 7 8.14 4.36 23.32
N GLY A 8 7.92 3.06 23.33
CA GLY A 8 8.49 2.11 24.30
C GLY A 8 9.46 1.11 23.68
N ASP A 9 9.89 0.10 24.44
CA ASP A 9 10.89 -0.87 23.96
C ASP A 9 10.28 -2.06 23.20
N ASP A 10 9.33 -1.77 22.32
CA ASP A 10 8.65 -2.81 21.54
C ASP A 10 9.61 -3.48 20.53
N PRO A 11 9.78 -4.82 20.58
CA PRO A 11 10.72 -5.53 19.70
C PRO A 11 10.36 -5.43 18.22
N GLN A 12 9.07 -5.42 17.88
CA GLN A 12 8.64 -5.29 16.49
C GLN A 12 8.95 -3.89 15.97
N ALA A 13 8.70 -2.84 16.77
CA ALA A 13 9.06 -1.48 16.41
C ALA A 13 10.58 -1.31 16.19
N ALA A 14 11.41 -1.94 17.03
CA ALA A 14 12.86 -1.96 16.84
C ALA A 14 13.27 -2.68 15.55
N ALA A 15 12.63 -3.81 15.24
CA ALA A 15 12.86 -4.55 14.01
C ALA A 15 12.45 -3.74 12.76
N VAL A 16 11.31 -3.05 12.79
CA VAL A 16 10.87 -2.14 11.71
C VAL A 16 11.91 -1.05 11.45
N VAL A 17 12.42 -0.40 12.50
CA VAL A 17 13.47 0.62 12.38
C VAL A 17 14.73 0.03 11.74
N ALA A 18 15.18 -1.13 12.19
CA ALA A 18 16.34 -1.81 11.63
C ALA A 18 16.16 -2.18 10.15
N VAL A 19 14.99 -2.68 9.76
CA VAL A 19 14.65 -3.00 8.36
C VAL A 19 14.68 -1.75 7.49
N ILE A 20 14.04 -0.66 7.92
CA ILE A 20 14.01 0.59 7.14
C ILE A 20 15.42 1.19 7.04
N THR A 21 16.22 1.15 8.12
CA THR A 21 17.62 1.61 8.08
C THR A 21 18.47 0.76 7.12
N ALA A 22 18.26 -0.56 7.07
CA ALA A 22 18.97 -1.45 6.14
C ALA A 22 18.53 -1.27 4.68
N LEU A 23 17.25 -0.91 4.46
CA LEU A 23 16.71 -0.63 3.13
C LEU A 23 17.28 0.66 2.52
N ASP A 24 17.62 1.65 3.36
CA ASP A 24 18.30 2.90 2.98
C ASP A 24 17.65 3.70 1.83
N ALA A 25 16.32 3.60 1.68
CA ALA A 25 15.59 4.25 0.59
C ALA A 25 15.57 5.79 0.73
N ASP A 26 15.61 6.51 -0.39
CA ASP A 26 15.43 7.97 -0.42
C ASP A 26 13.98 8.39 -0.13
N VAL A 27 13.03 7.58 -0.59
CA VAL A 27 11.59 7.80 -0.44
C VAL A 27 10.93 6.47 -0.11
N LEU A 28 10.10 6.46 0.94
CA LEU A 28 9.44 5.27 1.46
C LEU A 28 7.94 5.49 1.57
N VAL A 29 7.17 4.57 1.00
CA VAL A 29 5.72 4.45 1.23
C VAL A 29 5.51 3.33 2.25
N LEU A 30 4.84 3.67 3.35
CA LEU A 30 4.48 2.75 4.42
C LEU A 30 2.98 2.44 4.34
N THR A 31 2.63 1.16 4.46
CA THR A 31 1.24 0.69 4.63
C THR A 31 1.06 0.10 6.03
N GLY A 32 -0.18 0.10 6.52
CA GLY A 32 -0.51 -0.45 7.84
C GLY A 32 -0.05 0.39 9.03
N LEU A 33 0.36 1.66 8.82
CA LEU A 33 0.72 2.58 9.90
C LEU A 33 -0.53 3.32 10.40
N ASP A 34 -0.82 3.26 11.69
CA ASP A 34 -1.95 3.98 12.27
C ASP A 34 -1.83 5.50 12.02
N TYR A 35 -2.90 6.08 11.50
CA TYR A 35 -3.06 7.52 11.29
C TYR A 35 -3.62 8.18 12.55
N ASP A 36 -3.01 9.29 12.93
CA ASP A 36 -3.57 10.22 13.90
C ASP A 36 -3.44 11.66 13.39
N LEU A 37 -4.41 12.51 13.75
CA LEU A 37 -4.54 13.87 13.21
C LEU A 37 -3.31 14.74 13.48
N ARG A 38 -2.55 14.47 14.55
CA ARG A 38 -1.35 15.24 14.92
C ARG A 38 -0.08 14.69 14.25
N GLY A 39 -0.16 13.53 13.60
CA GLY A 39 1.00 12.83 13.06
C GLY A 39 1.95 12.29 14.13
N ASP A 40 1.49 12.11 15.37
CA ASP A 40 2.29 11.66 16.51
C ASP A 40 2.92 10.27 16.23
N THR A 41 2.18 9.38 15.58
CA THR A 41 2.61 8.00 15.25
C THR A 41 3.74 8.02 14.22
N LEU A 42 3.55 8.74 13.11
CA LEU A 42 4.58 8.87 12.08
C LEU A 42 5.82 9.60 12.61
N ALA A 43 5.62 10.64 13.43
CA ALA A 43 6.71 11.36 14.07
C ALA A 43 7.55 10.44 14.97
N ALA A 44 6.90 9.63 15.82
CA ALA A 44 7.59 8.69 16.69
C ALA A 44 8.44 7.66 15.91
N LEU A 45 7.93 7.13 14.79
CA LEU A 45 8.72 6.24 13.92
C LEU A 45 9.92 6.98 13.30
N ALA A 46 9.68 8.16 12.74
CA ALA A 46 10.73 8.93 12.07
C ALA A 46 11.82 9.45 13.04
N ASP A 47 11.48 9.70 14.29
CA ASP A 47 12.45 10.08 15.33
C ASP A 47 13.35 8.90 15.71
N ARG A 48 12.81 7.67 15.75
CA ARG A 48 13.63 6.46 15.90
C ARG A 48 14.56 6.23 14.72
N LEU A 49 14.05 6.41 13.50
CA LEU A 49 14.86 6.30 12.29
C LEU A 49 16.00 7.33 12.28
N ALA A 50 15.73 8.56 12.69
CA ALA A 50 16.78 9.58 12.83
C ALA A 50 17.83 9.18 13.88
N ALA A 51 17.40 8.63 15.02
CA ALA A 51 18.30 8.14 16.06
C ALA A 51 19.15 6.92 15.61
N SER A 52 18.67 6.12 14.67
CA SER A 52 19.42 5.03 14.04
C SER A 52 20.27 5.45 12.84
N GLY A 53 20.34 6.74 12.52
CA GLY A 53 21.15 7.28 11.41
C GLY A 53 20.45 7.32 10.05
N ALA A 54 19.14 7.08 9.99
CA ALA A 54 18.31 7.14 8.77
C ALA A 54 17.26 8.26 8.85
N PRO A 55 17.66 9.55 8.86
CA PRO A 55 16.71 10.65 9.00
C PRO A 55 15.83 10.82 7.74
N TYR A 56 14.52 10.95 7.96
CA TYR A 56 13.53 11.36 6.96
C TYR A 56 12.90 12.70 7.38
N PRO A 57 13.45 13.85 6.90
CA PRO A 57 13.00 15.17 7.30
C PRO A 57 11.60 15.53 6.75
N HIS A 58 11.18 14.91 5.64
CA HIS A 58 9.86 15.12 5.06
C HIS A 58 8.96 13.93 5.36
N ARG A 59 7.80 14.21 5.95
CA ARG A 59 6.88 13.21 6.50
C ARG A 59 5.46 13.61 6.10
N LEU A 60 4.71 12.67 5.55
CA LEU A 60 3.31 12.90 5.17
C LEU A 60 2.46 11.71 5.63
N PRO A 61 1.68 11.84 6.72
CA PRO A 61 0.68 10.85 7.05
C PRO A 61 -0.49 10.96 6.07
N LEU A 62 -0.94 9.82 5.56
CA LEU A 62 -2.05 9.72 4.60
C LEU A 62 -3.26 9.08 5.31
N ARG A 63 -4.37 9.80 5.34
CA ARG A 63 -5.55 9.42 6.12
C ARG A 63 -6.30 8.28 5.45
N PRO A 64 -6.56 7.16 6.15
CA PRO A 64 -7.37 6.09 5.57
C PRO A 64 -8.88 6.30 5.76
N ASN A 65 -9.69 5.54 5.02
CA ASN A 65 -11.14 5.43 5.25
C ASN A 65 -11.50 4.40 6.36
N THR A 66 -10.54 3.64 6.88
CA THR A 66 -10.74 2.65 7.94
C THR A 66 -11.25 3.27 9.24
N GLY A 67 -12.27 2.65 9.83
CA GLY A 67 -12.85 3.07 11.11
C GLY A 67 -13.54 4.44 11.10
N VAL A 68 -13.69 5.09 9.93
CA VAL A 68 -14.47 6.32 9.80
C VAL A 68 -15.95 5.98 9.91
N ALA A 69 -16.60 6.49 10.97
CA ALA A 69 -18.01 6.21 11.23
C ALA A 69 -18.92 6.73 10.10
N THR A 70 -19.83 5.88 9.63
CA THR A 70 -20.86 6.26 8.65
C THR A 70 -22.15 6.76 9.30
N GLY A 71 -22.37 6.38 10.57
CA GLY A 71 -23.65 6.59 11.26
C GLY A 71 -24.77 5.65 10.81
N LEU A 72 -24.45 4.61 10.04
CA LEU A 72 -25.37 3.61 9.51
C LEU A 72 -25.10 2.24 10.16
N ASP A 73 -26.11 1.37 10.15
CA ASP A 73 -25.98 -0.07 10.46
C ASP A 73 -25.76 -0.77 9.12
N LEU A 74 -24.51 -1.02 8.76
CA LEU A 74 -24.16 -1.52 7.42
C LEU A 74 -24.30 -3.04 7.29
N ASP A 75 -24.24 -3.77 8.41
CA ASP A 75 -24.41 -5.23 8.42
C ASP A 75 -25.81 -5.69 8.86
N GLY A 76 -26.67 -4.75 9.26
CA GLY A 76 -28.08 -4.98 9.57
C GLY A 76 -28.31 -5.67 10.91
N ASN A 77 -27.33 -5.64 11.82
CA ASN A 77 -27.40 -6.35 13.10
C ASN A 77 -28.14 -5.57 14.20
N GLY A 78 -28.57 -4.33 13.92
CA GLY A 78 -29.29 -3.44 14.84
C GLY A 78 -28.40 -2.59 15.76
N ARG A 79 -27.08 -2.61 15.57
CA ARG A 79 -26.09 -1.80 16.31
C ARG A 79 -25.46 -0.78 15.35
N LEU A 80 -24.92 0.29 15.91
CA LEU A 80 -24.27 1.37 15.16
C LEU A 80 -22.86 1.57 15.67
N GLY A 81 -21.97 1.99 14.77
CA GLY A 81 -20.62 2.40 15.11
C GLY A 81 -19.68 1.23 15.42
N GLU A 82 -20.03 0.03 14.99
CA GLU A 82 -19.13 -1.11 15.03
C GLU A 82 -18.09 -1.03 13.91
N PRO A 83 -16.97 -1.77 13.98
CA PRO A 83 -15.97 -1.74 12.93
C PRO A 83 -16.51 -2.08 11.53
N ARG A 84 -17.56 -2.91 11.44
CA ARG A 84 -18.24 -3.26 10.18
C ARG A 84 -19.14 -2.16 9.63
N ASP A 85 -19.53 -1.21 10.48
CA ASP A 85 -20.34 -0.03 10.10
C ASP A 85 -19.49 1.15 9.62
N ALA A 86 -18.16 1.05 9.74
CA ALA A 86 -17.26 2.08 9.25
C ALA A 86 -17.17 2.07 7.72
N MET A 87 -16.75 3.20 7.14
CA MET A 87 -16.60 3.37 5.69
C MET A 87 -15.67 2.30 5.07
N ALA A 88 -14.67 1.90 5.82
CA ALA A 88 -13.96 0.65 5.66
C ALA A 88 -13.72 0.04 7.05
N TYR A 89 -13.60 -1.28 7.13
CA TYR A 89 -13.43 -1.97 8.41
C TYR A 89 -12.29 -1.35 9.22
N GLY A 90 -12.57 -0.98 10.46
CA GLY A 90 -11.56 -0.46 11.38
C GLY A 90 -12.13 -0.20 12.76
N ARG A 91 -11.34 -0.46 13.80
CA ARG A 91 -11.67 -0.33 15.22
C ARG A 91 -11.66 1.12 15.69
N PHE A 92 -10.96 1.98 14.98
CA PHE A 92 -10.92 3.43 15.20
C PHE A 92 -10.59 4.13 13.89
N ALA A 93 -11.02 5.40 13.76
CA ALA A 93 -10.73 6.22 12.60
C ALA A 93 -9.21 6.42 12.44
N GLY A 94 -8.63 5.87 11.39
CA GLY A 94 -7.20 5.95 11.13
C GLY A 94 -6.43 4.62 11.25
N GLU A 95 -7.07 3.52 11.63
CA GLU A 95 -6.39 2.23 11.79
C GLU A 95 -5.71 1.76 10.50
N GLY A 96 -4.42 1.39 10.57
CA GLY A 96 -3.75 0.76 9.44
C GLY A 96 -3.70 1.63 8.17
N GLY A 97 -3.46 2.93 8.33
CA GLY A 97 -3.33 3.87 7.22
C GLY A 97 -2.02 3.76 6.44
N MET A 98 -1.68 4.85 5.76
CA MET A 98 -0.45 4.95 4.96
C MET A 98 0.37 6.17 5.39
N ALA A 99 1.65 6.18 5.03
CA ALA A 99 2.49 7.35 5.17
C ALA A 99 3.58 7.39 4.10
N VAL A 100 4.09 8.60 3.82
CA VAL A 100 5.31 8.81 3.05
C VAL A 100 6.38 9.38 3.97
N LEU A 101 7.56 8.75 3.97
CA LEU A 101 8.79 9.28 4.53
C LEU A 101 9.76 9.58 3.39
N SER A 102 10.37 10.77 3.38
CA SER A 102 11.22 11.19 2.27
C SER A 102 12.41 12.02 2.73
N ARG A 103 13.56 11.75 2.11
CA ARG A 103 14.75 12.61 2.15
C ARG A 103 14.58 13.83 1.23
N LEU A 104 13.74 13.71 0.21
CA LEU A 104 13.41 14.75 -0.75
C LEU A 104 12.15 15.53 -0.35
N PRO A 105 12.02 16.83 -0.69
CA PRO A 105 10.84 17.60 -0.33
C PRO A 105 9.55 17.05 -0.94
N ILE A 106 8.51 16.93 -0.11
CA ILE A 106 7.15 16.57 -0.54
C ILE A 106 6.38 17.85 -0.88
N ASP A 107 5.79 17.94 -2.06
CA ASP A 107 4.96 19.08 -2.46
C ASP A 107 3.50 18.91 -2.01
N VAL A 108 3.26 19.19 -0.73
CA VAL A 108 1.93 19.02 -0.12
C VAL A 108 0.87 19.91 -0.78
N ALA A 109 1.25 21.05 -1.38
CA ALA A 109 0.30 21.94 -2.05
C ALA A 109 -0.25 21.35 -3.35
N ALA A 110 0.47 20.42 -3.97
CA ALA A 110 0.08 19.72 -5.19
C ALA A 110 -0.38 18.27 -4.94
N LEU A 111 -0.52 17.85 -3.68
CA LEU A 111 -1.11 16.56 -3.29
C LEU A 111 -2.53 16.43 -3.86
N ARG A 112 -2.82 15.30 -4.52
CA ARG A 112 -4.20 14.93 -4.87
C ARG A 112 -4.66 13.77 -4.02
N ASP A 113 -5.84 13.91 -3.42
CA ASP A 113 -6.49 12.88 -2.60
C ASP A 113 -7.68 12.31 -3.38
N PHE A 114 -7.64 11.01 -3.66
CA PHE A 114 -8.72 10.28 -4.34
C PHE A 114 -9.48 9.34 -3.40
N THR A 115 -9.19 9.36 -2.10
CA THR A 115 -9.81 8.47 -1.10
C THR A 115 -11.33 8.65 -1.01
N GLY A 116 -11.81 9.85 -1.34
CA GLY A 116 -13.24 10.21 -1.43
C GLY A 116 -13.95 9.75 -2.69
N PHE A 117 -13.31 8.99 -3.58
CA PHE A 117 -13.96 8.51 -4.81
C PHE A 117 -15.08 7.50 -4.48
N VAL A 118 -16.30 7.78 -4.97
CA VAL A 118 -17.48 6.94 -4.75
C VAL A 118 -17.41 5.69 -5.63
N TRP A 119 -17.58 4.51 -5.05
CA TRP A 119 -17.42 3.24 -5.77
C TRP A 119 -18.38 3.10 -6.96
N ALA A 120 -19.62 3.58 -6.82
CA ALA A 120 -20.60 3.54 -7.89
C ALA A 120 -20.20 4.35 -9.14
N ASP A 121 -19.33 5.35 -8.97
CA ASP A 121 -18.89 6.23 -10.06
C ASP A 121 -17.73 5.63 -10.87
N LEU A 122 -17.13 4.52 -10.43
CA LEU A 122 -16.07 3.84 -11.16
C LEU A 122 -16.66 3.16 -12.41
N PRO A 123 -16.22 3.51 -13.63
CA PRO A 123 -16.74 2.88 -14.84
C PRO A 123 -16.44 1.37 -14.87
N ARG A 124 -17.47 0.56 -15.11
CA ARG A 124 -17.42 -0.92 -15.10
C ARG A 124 -17.00 -1.52 -13.76
N ASN A 125 -17.41 -0.90 -12.66
CA ASN A 125 -17.23 -1.46 -11.32
C ASN A 125 -17.94 -2.81 -11.15
N LEU A 126 -17.42 -3.61 -10.23
CA LEU A 126 -17.98 -4.87 -9.76
C LEU A 126 -18.77 -4.70 -8.45
N ARG A 127 -19.12 -3.47 -8.07
CA ARG A 127 -19.81 -3.14 -6.83
C ARG A 127 -21.09 -3.97 -6.67
N PRO A 128 -21.28 -4.68 -5.54
CA PRO A 128 -22.52 -5.39 -5.27
C PRO A 128 -23.75 -4.45 -5.30
N PRO A 129 -24.90 -4.87 -5.88
CA PRO A 129 -26.07 -4.01 -6.05
C PRO A 129 -26.63 -3.41 -4.75
N ASP A 130 -26.52 -4.13 -3.64
CA ASP A 130 -26.95 -3.77 -2.29
C ASP A 130 -25.99 -2.83 -1.55
N THR A 131 -24.83 -2.55 -2.13
CA THR A 131 -23.89 -1.58 -1.56
C THR A 131 -24.55 -0.20 -1.45
N PRO A 132 -24.37 0.54 -0.34
CA PRO A 132 -24.85 1.92 -0.24
C PRO A 132 -24.28 2.82 -1.34
N ALA A 133 -25.10 3.75 -1.85
CA ALA A 133 -24.69 4.64 -2.96
C ALA A 133 -23.48 5.52 -2.59
N GLY A 134 -23.38 5.95 -1.33
CA GLY A 134 -22.27 6.77 -0.82
C GLY A 134 -21.03 5.98 -0.40
N GLN A 135 -20.98 4.66 -0.67
CA GLN A 135 -19.80 3.86 -0.33
C GLN A 135 -18.58 4.33 -1.12
N LEU A 136 -17.52 4.70 -0.39
CA LEU A 136 -16.23 5.03 -1.00
C LEU A 136 -15.54 3.76 -1.51
N LEU A 137 -14.85 3.90 -2.64
CA LEU A 137 -14.09 2.81 -3.26
C LEU A 137 -12.90 2.42 -2.38
N SER A 138 -12.09 3.41 -1.98
CA SER A 138 -10.84 3.14 -1.26
C SER A 138 -11.10 2.66 0.17
N THR A 139 -10.39 1.62 0.57
CA THR A 139 -10.39 1.03 1.92
C THR A 139 -9.46 1.80 2.83
N ALA A 140 -8.18 1.91 2.46
CA ALA A 140 -7.26 2.82 3.12
C ALA A 140 -7.18 4.13 2.32
N GLY A 141 -6.35 4.19 1.27
CA GLY A 141 -6.25 5.39 0.46
C GLY A 141 -5.73 5.18 -0.96
N LEU A 142 -5.97 6.20 -1.79
CA LEU A 142 -5.54 6.40 -3.17
C LEU A 142 -5.08 7.86 -3.24
N TYR A 143 -3.79 8.09 -3.50
CA TYR A 143 -3.21 9.44 -3.49
C TYR A 143 -2.28 9.67 -4.67
N GLU A 144 -2.03 10.94 -4.97
CA GLU A 144 -0.89 11.38 -5.76
C GLU A 144 -0.03 12.33 -4.94
N VAL A 145 1.18 11.91 -4.61
CA VAL A 145 2.13 12.63 -3.76
C VAL A 145 3.33 13.08 -4.61
N PRO A 146 3.45 14.37 -4.92
CA PRO A 146 4.58 14.87 -5.69
C PRO A 146 5.83 15.03 -4.82
N ILE A 147 6.95 14.52 -5.31
CA ILE A 147 8.29 14.61 -4.72
C ILE A 147 9.14 15.52 -5.59
N ARG A 148 9.73 16.55 -4.99
CA ARG A 148 10.63 17.48 -5.70
C ARG A 148 12.02 16.86 -5.82
N LEU A 149 12.45 16.63 -7.05
CA LEU A 149 13.77 16.12 -7.37
C LEU A 149 14.83 17.24 -7.25
N PRO A 150 16.13 16.89 -7.08
CA PRO A 150 17.19 17.88 -6.93
C PRO A 150 17.34 18.87 -8.10
N ASP A 151 16.93 18.48 -9.30
CA ASP A 151 16.96 19.31 -10.51
C ASP A 151 15.70 20.18 -10.70
N GLY A 152 14.77 20.14 -9.74
CA GLY A 152 13.52 20.89 -9.76
C GLY A 152 12.37 20.20 -10.48
N ARG A 153 12.59 19.03 -11.10
CA ARG A 153 11.49 18.20 -11.63
C ARG A 153 10.65 17.60 -10.49
N SER A 154 9.46 17.11 -10.84
CA SER A 154 8.55 16.44 -9.91
C SER A 154 8.41 14.98 -10.29
N LEU A 155 8.68 14.08 -9.34
CA LEU A 155 8.31 12.68 -9.43
C LEU A 155 6.99 12.48 -8.68
N ARG A 156 5.96 11.96 -9.33
CA ARG A 156 4.68 11.69 -8.67
C ARG A 156 4.64 10.27 -8.16
N LEU A 157 4.48 10.10 -6.85
CA LEU A 157 4.12 8.81 -6.28
C LEU A 157 2.61 8.65 -6.31
N LEU A 158 2.12 7.48 -6.68
CA LEU A 158 0.71 7.14 -6.63
C LEU A 158 0.48 6.05 -5.57
N PRO A 159 0.61 6.35 -4.26
CA PRO A 159 0.50 5.32 -3.24
C PRO A 159 -0.94 4.85 -3.06
N TYR A 160 -1.12 3.54 -2.91
CA TYR A 160 -2.40 2.97 -2.50
C TYR A 160 -2.28 1.73 -1.63
N TYR A 161 -3.31 1.51 -0.81
CA TYR A 161 -3.43 0.34 0.04
C TYR A 161 -4.87 -0.17 -0.03
N ALA A 162 -5.05 -1.30 -0.70
CA ALA A 162 -6.35 -1.89 -0.99
C ALA A 162 -6.76 -2.90 0.08
N THR A 163 -8.06 -3.21 0.17
CA THR A 163 -8.56 -4.25 1.08
C THR A 163 -7.97 -5.61 0.72
N PRO A 164 -7.67 -6.51 1.68
CA PRO A 164 -7.52 -7.93 1.37
C PRO A 164 -8.77 -8.46 0.64
N PRO A 165 -8.64 -9.35 -0.35
CA PRO A 165 -9.76 -9.83 -1.16
C PRO A 165 -10.58 -10.95 -0.49
N VAL A 166 -10.44 -11.12 0.83
CA VAL A 166 -11.01 -12.22 1.61
C VAL A 166 -11.68 -11.68 2.89
N PHE A 167 -12.19 -12.56 3.76
CA PHE A 167 -12.86 -12.24 5.04
C PHE A 167 -14.32 -11.78 4.93
N ASP A 168 -15.03 -12.25 3.91
CA ASP A 168 -16.43 -11.98 3.61
C ASP A 168 -17.18 -13.24 3.14
N GLY A 169 -18.47 -13.09 2.85
CA GLY A 169 -19.34 -14.19 2.45
C GLY A 169 -19.43 -14.40 0.92
N PRO A 170 -20.40 -15.20 0.45
CA PRO A 170 -20.59 -15.50 -0.97
C PRO A 170 -20.82 -14.28 -1.88
N GLU A 171 -21.10 -13.10 -1.30
CA GLU A 171 -21.20 -11.83 -2.02
C GLU A 171 -19.87 -11.36 -2.62
N ASP A 172 -18.74 -11.81 -2.07
CA ASP A 172 -17.38 -11.45 -2.50
C ASP A 172 -17.17 -9.93 -2.60
N ARG A 173 -17.66 -9.19 -1.60
CA ARG A 173 -17.57 -7.73 -1.55
C ARG A 173 -16.12 -7.27 -1.50
N ASN A 174 -15.27 -7.95 -0.74
CA ASN A 174 -13.86 -7.65 -0.56
C ASN A 174 -13.06 -7.98 -1.81
N GLY A 175 -13.27 -9.13 -2.47
CA GLY A 175 -12.62 -9.43 -3.75
C GLY A 175 -13.03 -8.43 -4.84
N ARG A 176 -14.31 -8.07 -4.93
CA ARG A 176 -14.81 -7.03 -5.85
C ARG A 176 -14.23 -5.65 -5.56
N ARG A 177 -14.18 -5.24 -4.29
CA ARG A 177 -13.63 -3.94 -3.89
C ARG A 177 -12.13 -3.89 -4.16
N ASN A 178 -11.40 -4.94 -3.79
CA ASN A 178 -9.97 -5.08 -4.03
C ASN A 178 -9.62 -4.95 -5.52
N HIS A 179 -10.35 -5.68 -6.38
CA HIS A 179 -10.25 -5.56 -7.83
C HIS A 179 -10.45 -4.11 -8.28
N ASP A 180 -11.53 -3.47 -7.83
CA ASP A 180 -11.90 -2.14 -8.27
C ASP A 180 -10.97 -1.03 -7.73
N GLU A 181 -10.37 -1.21 -6.56
CA GLU A 181 -9.31 -0.33 -6.04
C GLU A 181 -8.08 -0.34 -6.95
N THR A 182 -7.75 -1.49 -7.53
CA THR A 182 -6.71 -1.60 -8.57
C THR A 182 -7.20 -1.05 -9.91
N ALA A 183 -8.45 -1.35 -10.29
CA ALA A 183 -9.04 -0.88 -11.54
C ALA A 183 -9.17 0.65 -11.60
N PHE A 184 -9.33 1.34 -10.46
CA PHE A 184 -9.30 2.80 -10.38
C PHE A 184 -8.10 3.39 -11.13
N TRP A 185 -6.90 2.85 -10.94
CA TRP A 185 -5.69 3.33 -11.59
C TRP A 185 -5.74 3.14 -13.10
N LEU A 186 -6.26 2.02 -13.59
CA LEU A 186 -6.48 1.79 -15.02
C LEU A 186 -7.42 2.85 -15.61
N ARG A 187 -8.50 3.19 -14.91
CA ARG A 187 -9.48 4.21 -15.35
C ARG A 187 -8.92 5.62 -15.31
N LEU A 188 -8.16 5.94 -14.26
CA LEU A 188 -7.51 7.24 -14.14
C LEU A 188 -6.47 7.44 -15.25
N LEU A 189 -5.59 6.46 -15.47
CA LEU A 189 -4.54 6.52 -16.50
C LEU A 189 -5.11 6.56 -17.92
N ALA A 190 -6.24 5.90 -18.16
CA ALA A 190 -6.95 5.96 -19.44
C ALA A 190 -7.73 7.28 -19.66
N GLY A 191 -7.79 8.18 -18.67
CA GLY A 191 -8.56 9.42 -18.74
C GLY A 191 -10.09 9.18 -18.76
N GLU A 192 -10.54 8.05 -18.21
CA GLU A 192 -11.95 7.66 -18.18
C GLU A 192 -12.70 8.21 -16.95
N LEU A 193 -11.98 8.87 -16.04
CA LEU A 193 -12.54 9.51 -14.85
C LEU A 193 -12.69 11.03 -15.08
N PRO A 194 -13.59 11.72 -14.36
CA PRO A 194 -13.68 13.18 -14.33
C PRO A 194 -12.49 13.83 -13.57
N ILE A 195 -11.36 13.15 -13.50
CA ILE A 195 -10.12 13.51 -12.83
C ILE A 195 -9.02 13.33 -13.88
N PRO A 196 -8.18 14.35 -14.14
CA PRO A 196 -7.12 14.20 -15.13
C PRO A 196 -6.08 13.18 -14.67
N PRO A 197 -5.48 12.40 -15.59
CA PRO A 197 -4.39 11.50 -15.26
C PRO A 197 -3.21 12.25 -14.64
N PRO A 198 -2.36 11.59 -13.83
CA PRO A 198 -1.11 12.17 -13.34
C PRO A 198 -0.18 12.52 -14.50
N ASP A 199 0.53 13.65 -14.40
CA ASP A 199 1.58 13.96 -15.39
C ASP A 199 2.80 13.06 -15.16
N PRO A 200 3.43 12.52 -16.22
CA PRO A 200 4.67 11.77 -16.09
C PRO A 200 5.87 12.68 -15.73
N PRO A 201 6.93 12.12 -15.11
CA PRO A 201 7.03 10.73 -14.68
C PRO A 201 6.30 10.46 -13.36
N PHE A 202 5.81 9.24 -13.20
CA PHE A 202 5.16 8.79 -11.97
C PHE A 202 5.52 7.34 -11.61
N VAL A 203 5.29 6.96 -10.36
CA VAL A 203 5.45 5.58 -9.87
C VAL A 203 4.17 5.20 -9.16
N LEU A 204 3.49 4.16 -9.65
CA LEU A 204 2.36 3.54 -8.97
C LEU A 204 2.88 2.50 -7.99
N LEU A 205 2.56 2.63 -6.70
CA LEU A 205 3.14 1.76 -5.69
C LEU A 205 2.24 1.56 -4.48
N GLY A 206 2.51 0.51 -3.73
CA GLY A 206 1.85 0.23 -2.47
C GLY A 206 1.48 -1.24 -2.34
N GLN A 207 0.36 -1.51 -1.68
CA GLN A 207 -0.07 -2.86 -1.34
C GLN A 207 -1.46 -3.12 -1.93
N PRO A 208 -1.53 -3.66 -3.16
CA PRO A 208 -2.80 -4.01 -3.76
C PRO A 208 -3.47 -5.19 -3.07
N ASN A 209 -2.77 -5.98 -2.24
CA ASN A 209 -3.30 -7.23 -1.66
C ASN A 209 -3.81 -8.25 -2.71
N LEU A 210 -3.43 -8.06 -3.98
CA LEU A 210 -3.92 -8.83 -5.10
C LEU A 210 -2.75 -9.52 -5.78
N ASP A 211 -2.51 -10.76 -5.38
CA ASP A 211 -1.50 -11.60 -5.98
C ASP A 211 -1.92 -12.05 -7.38
N PRO A 212 -1.03 -12.02 -8.40
CA PRO A 212 -1.39 -12.35 -9.76
C PRO A 212 -1.49 -13.87 -10.06
N MET A 213 -1.06 -14.77 -9.19
CA MET A 213 -0.93 -16.21 -9.49
C MET A 213 -1.59 -17.14 -8.46
N ASP A 214 -1.33 -16.92 -7.18
CA ASP A 214 -1.60 -17.84 -6.07
C ASP A 214 -2.65 -17.30 -5.08
N GLY A 215 -3.03 -16.03 -5.18
CA GLY A 215 -4.05 -15.41 -4.33
C GLY A 215 -5.49 -15.79 -4.71
N GLU A 216 -6.42 -15.58 -3.77
CA GLU A 216 -7.87 -15.85 -3.96
C GLU A 216 -8.64 -14.69 -4.61
N GLY A 217 -7.98 -13.55 -4.89
CA GLY A 217 -8.65 -12.36 -5.41
C GLY A 217 -8.98 -12.42 -6.91
N LEU A 218 -9.80 -11.47 -7.37
CA LEU A 218 -10.15 -11.32 -8.78
C LEU A 218 -8.98 -10.64 -9.53
N THR A 219 -8.17 -11.42 -10.25
CA THR A 219 -6.85 -10.99 -10.74
C THR A 219 -6.84 -10.13 -12.01
N ASP A 220 -7.97 -9.95 -12.69
CA ASP A 220 -8.03 -9.26 -13.98
C ASP A 220 -7.44 -7.84 -13.92
N ALA A 221 -7.75 -7.08 -12.87
CA ALA A 221 -7.24 -5.73 -12.69
C ALA A 221 -5.72 -5.69 -12.46
N ILE A 222 -5.16 -6.60 -11.66
CA ILE A 222 -3.71 -6.60 -11.42
C ILE A 222 -2.95 -7.07 -12.67
N HIS A 223 -3.46 -8.05 -13.41
CA HIS A 223 -2.85 -8.48 -14.68
C HIS A 223 -2.85 -7.33 -15.70
N ALA A 224 -3.97 -6.61 -15.82
CA ALA A 224 -4.08 -5.45 -16.69
C ALA A 224 -3.13 -4.32 -16.27
N LEU A 225 -2.91 -4.14 -14.96
CA LEU A 225 -2.01 -3.12 -14.44
C LEU A 225 -0.54 -3.46 -14.71
N LEU A 226 -0.13 -4.71 -14.47
CA LEU A 226 1.22 -5.22 -14.75
C LEU A 226 1.56 -5.18 -16.26
N ALA A 227 0.53 -5.31 -17.12
CA ALA A 227 0.66 -5.23 -18.57
C ALA A 227 0.37 -3.83 -19.16
N HIS A 228 0.12 -2.81 -18.33
CA HIS A 228 -0.31 -1.50 -18.81
C HIS A 228 0.81 -0.78 -19.59
N PRO A 229 0.57 -0.24 -20.79
CA PRO A 229 1.63 0.28 -21.67
C PRO A 229 2.33 1.55 -21.15
N ALA A 230 1.72 2.26 -20.20
CA ALA A 230 2.35 3.41 -19.54
C ALA A 230 3.17 3.02 -18.30
N LEU A 231 3.13 1.75 -17.88
CA LEU A 231 3.79 1.23 -16.68
C LEU A 231 4.86 0.20 -17.05
N GLN A 232 5.78 -0.02 -16.13
CA GLN A 232 6.80 -1.03 -16.19
C GLN A 232 6.67 -1.92 -14.96
N ASP A 233 6.59 -3.24 -15.13
CA ASP A 233 6.78 -4.17 -14.01
C ASP A 233 8.27 -4.54 -13.92
N PRO A 234 9.03 -4.03 -12.93
CA PRO A 234 10.43 -4.39 -12.76
C PRO A 234 10.63 -5.79 -12.15
N ALA A 235 9.53 -6.51 -11.86
CA ALA A 235 9.49 -7.86 -11.32
C ALA A 235 10.54 -8.08 -10.21
N PRO A 236 10.54 -7.26 -9.13
CA PRO A 236 11.57 -7.28 -8.11
C PRO A 236 11.67 -8.67 -7.49
N ARG A 237 12.90 -9.14 -7.27
CA ARG A 237 13.16 -10.50 -6.78
C ARG A 237 13.89 -10.48 -5.44
N GLY A 238 13.50 -11.38 -4.56
CA GLY A 238 14.28 -11.77 -3.39
C GLY A 238 15.32 -12.84 -3.72
N THR A 239 16.24 -13.09 -2.79
CA THR A 239 17.26 -14.14 -2.90
C THR A 239 16.98 -15.33 -1.98
N ASN A 240 15.84 -15.32 -1.30
CA ASN A 240 15.34 -16.45 -0.53
C ASN A 240 15.19 -17.70 -1.41
N SER A 241 15.34 -18.88 -0.81
CA SER A 241 15.22 -20.17 -1.50
C SER A 241 13.94 -20.91 -1.09
N ARG A 242 12.85 -20.18 -0.79
CA ARG A 242 11.60 -20.79 -0.34
C ARG A 242 10.92 -21.50 -1.51
N SER A 243 10.21 -22.57 -1.18
CA SER A 243 9.24 -23.21 -2.05
C SER A 243 8.03 -23.58 -1.20
N ASP A 244 6.87 -23.05 -1.56
CA ASP A 244 5.62 -23.30 -0.86
C ASP A 244 4.80 -24.34 -1.64
N THR A 245 4.26 -25.33 -0.94
CA THR A 245 3.55 -26.45 -1.59
C THR A 245 2.23 -25.96 -2.17
N GLY A 246 1.98 -26.27 -3.44
CA GLY A 246 0.72 -25.94 -4.11
C GLY A 246 0.70 -24.56 -4.78
N GLN A 247 1.77 -23.77 -4.67
CA GLN A 247 1.93 -22.51 -5.37
C GLN A 247 2.50 -22.70 -6.77
N GLN A 248 2.09 -21.83 -7.69
CA GLN A 248 2.49 -21.78 -9.09
C GLN A 248 3.36 -20.55 -9.40
N GLY A 249 3.20 -19.47 -8.64
CA GLY A 249 4.01 -18.27 -8.72
C GLY A 249 5.48 -18.55 -8.40
N ASP A 250 6.33 -17.65 -8.86
CA ASP A 250 7.75 -17.69 -8.56
C ASP A 250 7.99 -17.12 -7.15
N PRO A 251 8.44 -17.92 -6.18
CA PRO A 251 8.55 -17.48 -4.78
C PRO A 251 9.59 -16.39 -4.56
N ALA A 252 10.46 -16.14 -5.54
CA ALA A 252 11.36 -14.99 -5.51
C ALA A 252 10.63 -13.66 -5.73
N LEU A 253 9.44 -13.67 -6.36
CA LEU A 253 8.60 -12.48 -6.57
C LEU A 253 7.69 -12.18 -5.37
N ASP A 254 7.57 -13.12 -4.43
CA ASP A 254 6.72 -12.92 -3.26
C ASP A 254 7.21 -11.78 -2.40
N THR A 255 6.25 -11.12 -1.75
CA THR A 255 6.46 -9.92 -0.97
C THR A 255 5.89 -10.07 0.44
N ALA A 256 5.15 -11.14 0.71
CA ALA A 256 4.65 -11.49 2.04
C ALA A 256 4.66 -12.99 2.26
N LEU A 257 4.74 -13.42 3.52
CA LEU A 257 4.59 -14.83 3.93
C LEU A 257 3.42 -14.99 4.90
N TYR A 258 2.39 -15.72 4.47
CA TYR A 258 1.23 -16.02 5.30
C TYR A 258 1.33 -17.45 5.83
N ALA A 259 1.04 -17.63 7.13
CA ALA A 259 1.23 -18.92 7.80
C ALA A 259 0.46 -20.09 7.15
N THR A 260 -0.69 -19.81 6.53
CA THR A 260 -1.55 -20.83 5.90
C THR A 260 -1.59 -20.78 4.39
N LEU A 261 -1.26 -19.64 3.76
CA LEU A 261 -1.34 -19.47 2.31
C LEU A 261 0.03 -19.63 1.62
N GLY A 262 1.13 -19.54 2.39
CA GLY A 262 2.48 -19.46 1.85
C GLY A 262 2.85 -18.04 1.40
N GLY A 263 3.85 -17.93 0.53
CA GLY A 263 4.28 -16.67 -0.04
C GLY A 263 3.28 -16.07 -1.04
N LEU A 264 3.14 -14.75 -1.08
CA LEU A 264 2.34 -14.06 -2.10
C LEU A 264 3.01 -12.74 -2.49
N ARG A 265 2.86 -12.32 -3.74
CA ARG A 265 3.20 -11.01 -4.30
C ARG A 265 2.02 -10.04 -4.16
N VAL A 266 1.91 -9.42 -3.00
CA VAL A 266 0.81 -8.54 -2.60
C VAL A 266 1.17 -7.05 -2.52
N GLU A 267 2.39 -6.70 -2.92
CA GLU A 267 2.89 -5.34 -3.07
C GLU A 267 3.45 -5.10 -4.47
N GLN A 268 3.40 -3.84 -4.93
CA GLN A 268 3.85 -3.45 -6.25
C GLN A 268 4.59 -2.11 -6.23
N ILE A 269 5.59 -1.99 -7.11
CA ILE A 269 6.20 -0.71 -7.51
C ILE A 269 6.29 -0.73 -9.04
N LEU A 270 5.48 0.10 -9.69
CA LEU A 270 5.32 0.17 -11.15
C LEU A 270 5.68 1.58 -11.62
N PRO A 271 6.95 1.84 -11.98
CA PRO A 271 7.37 3.10 -12.59
C PRO A 271 6.69 3.32 -13.95
N SER A 272 6.42 4.58 -14.31
CA SER A 272 5.99 4.91 -15.67
C SER A 272 7.12 4.64 -16.67
N VAL A 273 6.80 4.43 -17.95
CA VAL A 273 7.79 4.16 -19.01
C VAL A 273 8.77 5.30 -19.27
N ASP A 274 8.51 6.49 -18.71
CA ASP A 274 9.39 7.67 -18.78
C ASP A 274 10.57 7.59 -17.80
N LEU A 275 10.64 6.55 -16.97
CA LEU A 275 11.67 6.33 -15.97
C LEU A 275 12.60 5.19 -16.38
N ASP A 276 13.90 5.37 -16.18
CA ASP A 276 14.86 4.27 -16.31
C ASP A 276 14.92 3.47 -15.01
N VAL A 277 14.58 2.18 -15.06
CA VAL A 277 14.78 1.25 -13.94
C VAL A 277 16.21 0.70 -13.99
N LEU A 278 17.03 1.04 -12.98
CA LEU A 278 18.42 0.61 -12.89
C LEU A 278 18.57 -0.73 -12.18
N ALA A 279 17.80 -0.92 -11.11
CA ALA A 279 17.78 -2.13 -10.31
C ALA A 279 16.46 -2.24 -9.54
N SER A 280 16.13 -3.44 -9.09
CA SER A 280 14.95 -3.71 -8.28
C SER A 280 15.18 -4.95 -7.40
N GLY A 281 14.44 -5.06 -6.31
CA GLY A 281 14.51 -6.24 -5.46
C GLY A 281 13.43 -6.31 -4.38
N VAL A 282 13.26 -7.50 -3.83
CA VAL A 282 12.55 -7.71 -2.57
C VAL A 282 13.62 -7.93 -1.51
N LEU A 283 13.56 -7.18 -0.41
CA LEU A 283 14.45 -7.38 0.73
C LEU A 283 14.04 -8.66 1.48
N TRP A 284 14.38 -9.79 0.87
CA TRP A 284 14.08 -11.13 1.36
C TRP A 284 15.27 -12.05 1.10
N PRO A 285 16.27 -12.02 1.99
CA PRO A 285 17.43 -12.89 1.90
C PRO A 285 17.11 -14.32 2.37
N PRO A 286 18.03 -15.30 2.18
CA PRO A 286 17.93 -16.63 2.78
C PRO A 286 17.87 -16.58 4.32
N ASP A 287 17.29 -17.61 4.95
CA ASP A 287 17.15 -17.70 6.42
C ASP A 287 18.49 -17.70 7.19
N THR A 288 19.59 -18.01 6.51
CA THR A 288 20.95 -17.94 7.07
C THR A 288 21.47 -16.51 7.19
N ASP A 289 20.85 -15.56 6.49
CA ASP A 289 21.21 -14.15 6.56
C ASP A 289 20.76 -13.55 7.92
N PRO A 290 21.63 -12.82 8.63
CA PRO A 290 21.25 -12.19 9.91
C PRO A 290 20.01 -11.29 9.83
N LEU A 291 19.74 -10.67 8.69
CA LEU A 291 18.60 -9.78 8.49
C LEU A 291 17.26 -10.54 8.38
N ALA A 292 17.28 -11.85 8.05
CA ALA A 292 16.06 -12.64 7.84
C ALA A 292 15.16 -12.69 9.09
N ALA A 293 15.76 -12.92 10.26
CA ALA A 293 15.03 -12.93 11.53
C ALA A 293 14.46 -11.55 11.89
N VAL A 294 15.20 -10.48 11.58
CA VAL A 294 14.77 -9.09 11.81
C VAL A 294 13.58 -8.74 10.90
N LEU A 295 13.63 -9.12 9.62
CA LEU A 295 12.53 -8.95 8.68
C LEU A 295 11.26 -9.67 9.14
N ALA A 296 11.39 -10.93 9.58
CA ALA A 296 10.27 -11.72 10.10
C ALA A 296 9.66 -11.14 11.39
N ALA A 297 10.51 -10.58 12.27
CA ALA A 297 10.04 -9.89 13.48
C ALA A 297 9.36 -8.56 13.19
N ALA A 298 9.80 -7.84 12.15
CA ALA A 298 9.22 -6.55 11.76
C ALA A 298 7.83 -6.71 11.16
N SER A 299 7.66 -7.63 10.21
CA SER A 299 6.40 -7.86 9.52
C SER A 299 6.38 -9.23 8.86
N ARG A 300 5.19 -9.70 8.49
CA ARG A 300 5.04 -10.80 7.53
C ARG A 300 5.38 -10.36 6.09
N HIS A 301 5.33 -9.06 5.83
CA HIS A 301 5.63 -8.43 4.55
C HIS A 301 7.14 -8.13 4.45
N ARG A 302 7.65 -8.01 3.23
CA ARG A 302 9.05 -7.74 2.89
C ARG A 302 9.10 -6.52 1.99
N PRO A 303 9.93 -5.51 2.29
CA PRO A 303 10.00 -4.32 1.47
C PRO A 303 10.43 -4.61 0.04
N LEU A 304 9.77 -3.96 -0.92
CA LEU A 304 10.22 -3.87 -2.32
C LEU A 304 11.00 -2.57 -2.48
N TRP A 305 11.96 -2.57 -3.39
CA TRP A 305 12.68 -1.37 -3.78
C TRP A 305 12.96 -1.36 -5.28
N VAL A 306 13.13 -0.15 -5.80
CA VAL A 306 13.56 0.12 -7.17
C VAL A 306 14.56 1.28 -7.13
N ASP A 307 15.62 1.16 -7.91
CA ASP A 307 16.53 2.25 -8.20
C ASP A 307 16.14 2.87 -9.54
N LEU A 308 15.89 4.18 -9.53
CA LEU A 308 15.38 4.91 -10.68
C LEU A 308 16.36 5.99 -11.12
N ARG A 309 16.42 6.21 -12.43
CA ARG A 309 17.06 7.37 -13.04
C ARG A 309 16.02 8.19 -13.80
N PHE A 310 16.15 9.51 -13.66
CA PHE A 310 15.25 10.53 -14.21
C PHE A 310 15.95 11.33 -15.31
#